data_AF-A0A933IBA9-F1
#
_entry.id   AF-A0A933IBA9-F1
#
_cell.length_a   1.000
_cell.length_b   1.000
_cell.length_c   1.000
_cell.angle_alpha   90.00
_cell.angle_beta   90.00
_cell.angle_gamma   90.00
#
_symmetry.space_group_name_H-M   'P 1'
#
loop_
_entity.id
_entity.type
_entity.pdbx_description
1 polymer ?
#
loop_
_entity_poly.entity_id
_entity_poly.type
_entity_poly.pdbx_seq_one_letter_code
_entity_poly.pdbx_strand_id
1 'polypeptide(L)'
;MLAFFIIYGKKVYAYISIFWVLAFLFFLISLLTWRSQHQRLPVVIIAAEVSALSGPGPEYKQIILVHDGTEGQIKKTRGDYLLIQMPGGIGGWVKKEEVERIF
;
A
#
# COMPACT_ATOMS: atom_id res chain seq x y z
N MET A 1 38.23 -32.55 -27.40
CA MET A 1 37.12 -31.67 -27.82
C MET A 1 35.79 -31.94 -27.09
N LEU A 2 35.41 -33.19 -26.80
CA LEU A 2 34.11 -33.52 -26.16
C LEU A 2 33.91 -32.97 -24.72
N ALA A 3 34.95 -32.97 -23.88
CA ALA A 3 34.84 -32.47 -22.50
C ALA A 3 34.55 -30.97 -22.41
N PHE A 4 35.05 -30.18 -23.38
CA PHE A 4 34.79 -28.74 -23.43
C PHE A 4 33.31 -28.46 -23.71
N PHE A 5 32.67 -29.23 -24.59
CA PHE A 5 31.25 -29.09 -24.95
C PHE A 5 30.32 -29.43 -23.78
N ILE A 6 30.65 -30.47 -22.99
CA ILE A 6 29.87 -30.88 -21.81
C ILE A 6 29.97 -29.83 -20.69
N ILE A 7 31.15 -29.25 -20.47
CA ILE A 7 31.34 -28.18 -19.47
C ILE A 7 30.66 -26.89 -19.94
N TYR A 8 30.72 -26.57 -21.24
CA TYR A 8 30.04 -25.41 -21.81
C TYR A 8 28.51 -25.54 -21.70
N GLY A 9 27.96 -26.71 -22.01
CA GLY A 9 26.53 -26.99 -21.84
C GLY A 9 26.07 -26.83 -20.39
N LYS A 10 26.81 -27.38 -19.41
CA LYS A 10 26.49 -27.24 -17.98
C LYS A 10 26.54 -25.79 -17.49
N LYS A 11 27.50 -24.99 -17.97
CA LYS A 11 27.55 -23.54 -17.66
C LYS A 11 26.39 -22.78 -18.28
N VAL A 12 26.01 -23.09 -19.52
CA VAL A 12 24.85 -22.50 -20.19
C VAL A 12 23.55 -22.82 -19.44
N TYR A 13 23.34 -24.07 -19.02
CA TYR A 13 22.19 -24.43 -18.18
C TYR A 13 22.19 -23.70 -16.83
N ALA A 14 23.36 -23.48 -16.24
CA ALA A 14 23.48 -22.69 -15.00
C ALA A 14 23.11 -21.21 -15.20
N TYR A 15 23.55 -20.59 -16.31
CA TYR A 15 23.15 -19.20 -16.61
C TYR A 15 21.66 -19.09 -16.91
N ILE A 16 21.08 -20.05 -17.64
CA ILE A 16 19.64 -20.11 -17.91
C ILE A 16 18.85 -20.27 -16.61
N SER A 17 19.28 -21.15 -15.70
CA SER A 17 18.57 -21.32 -14.42
C SER A 17 18.66 -20.08 -13.54
N ILE A 18 19.81 -19.40 -13.48
CA ILE A 18 19.97 -18.13 -12.76
C ILE A 18 19.03 -17.07 -13.34
N PHE A 19 18.96 -16.94 -14.66
CA PHE A 19 18.06 -16.00 -15.32
C PHE A 19 16.60 -16.27 -14.96
N TRP A 20 16.16 -17.54 -14.99
CA TRP A 20 14.80 -17.91 -14.61
C TRP A 20 14.49 -17.65 -13.14
N VAL A 21 15.44 -17.89 -12.24
CA VAL A 21 15.29 -17.56 -10.81
C VAL A 21 15.13 -16.07 -10.63
N LEU A 22 15.94 -15.24 -11.30
CA LEU A 22 15.83 -13.78 -11.23
C LEU A 22 14.50 -13.28 -11.81
N ALA A 23 14.06 -13.83 -12.95
CA ALA A 23 12.77 -13.50 -13.55
C ALA A 23 11.59 -13.89 -12.63
N PHE A 24 11.67 -15.07 -12.01
CA PHE A 24 10.67 -15.53 -11.05
C PHE A 24 10.62 -14.65 -9.80
N LEU A 25 11.78 -14.28 -9.24
CA LEU A 25 11.86 -13.37 -8.09
C LEU A 25 11.30 -12.00 -8.44
N PHE A 26 11.63 -11.46 -9.61
CA PHE A 26 11.06 -10.20 -10.09
C PHE A 26 9.54 -10.26 -10.21
N PHE A 27 9.01 -11.33 -10.81
CA PHE A 27 7.57 -11.55 -10.94
C PHE A 27 6.88 -11.67 -9.57
N LEU A 28 7.50 -12.39 -8.63
CA LEU A 28 6.98 -12.55 -7.27
C LEU A 28 6.93 -11.20 -6.53
N ILE A 29 7.99 -10.39 -6.62
CA ILE A 29 7.99 -9.04 -6.04
C ILE A 29 6.91 -8.16 -6.68
N SER A 30 6.77 -8.22 -8.01
CA SER A 30 5.74 -7.46 -8.74
C SER A 30 4.31 -7.85 -8.32
N LEU A 31 4.06 -9.14 -8.07
CA LEU A 31 2.76 -9.61 -7.57
C LEU A 31 2.47 -9.12 -6.15
N LEU A 32 3.49 -9.12 -5.28
CA LEU A 32 3.35 -8.65 -3.91
C LEU A 32 3.07 -7.13 -3.84
N THR A 33 3.74 -6.33 -4.68
CA THR A 33 3.52 -4.88 -4.74
C THR A 33 2.18 -4.52 -5.38
N TRP A 34 1.72 -5.27 -6.37
CA TRP A 34 0.41 -5.08 -7.00
C TRP A 34 -0.74 -5.17 -6.00
N ARG A 35 -0.69 -6.16 -5.10
CA ARG A 35 -1.71 -6.36 -4.05
C ARG A 35 -1.78 -5.17 -3.08
N SER A 36 -0.64 -4.52 -2.81
CA SER A 36 -0.59 -3.35 -1.93
C SER A 36 -1.24 -2.11 -2.55
N GLN A 37 -1.21 -1.98 -3.89
CA GLN A 37 -1.69 -0.79 -4.58
C GLN A 37 -3.17 -0.83 -4.97
N HIS A 38 -3.81 -2.00 -5.10
CA HIS A 38 -5.18 -2.12 -5.61
C HIS A 38 -6.29 -2.06 -4.54
N GLN A 39 -5.96 -1.97 -3.25
CA GLN A 39 -6.95 -1.75 -2.18
C GLN A 39 -7.06 -0.26 -1.82
N ARG A 40 -7.11 0.61 -2.84
CA ARG A 40 -7.42 2.02 -2.62
C ARG A 40 -8.92 2.09 -2.42
N LEU A 41 -9.35 2.33 -1.19
CA LEU A 41 -10.73 2.69 -0.86
C LEU A 41 -10.77 4.22 -0.78
N PRO A 42 -10.98 4.92 -1.90
CA PRO A 42 -10.93 6.37 -1.94
C PRO A 42 -12.10 6.96 -1.13
N VAL A 43 -11.81 8.04 -0.43
CA VAL A 43 -12.75 8.75 0.44
C VAL A 43 -12.52 10.25 0.38
N VAL A 44 -13.58 11.00 0.66
CA VAL A 44 -13.56 12.46 0.79
C VAL A 44 -14.07 12.83 2.17
N ILE A 45 -13.42 13.81 2.79
CA ILE A 45 -13.91 14.43 4.03
C ILE A 45 -15.03 15.41 3.69
N ILE A 46 -16.19 15.23 4.31
CA ILE A 46 -17.40 16.02 4.05
C ILE A 46 -17.69 17.06 5.13
N ALA A 47 -17.13 16.88 6.32
CA ALA A 47 -17.25 17.86 7.39
C ALA A 47 -16.27 19.01 7.21
N ALA A 48 -16.71 20.23 7.55
CA ALA A 48 -15.94 21.47 7.36
C ALA A 48 -14.55 21.41 7.99
N GLU A 49 -14.45 20.81 9.18
CA GLU A 49 -13.21 20.60 9.90
C GLU A 49 -13.26 19.27 10.65
N VAL A 50 -12.29 18.39 10.38
CA VAL A 50 -12.15 17.09 11.03
C VAL A 50 -10.79 17.00 11.70
N SER A 51 -10.82 16.75 13.01
CA SER A 51 -9.63 16.42 13.77
C SER A 51 -9.19 14.98 13.47
N ALA A 52 -8.08 14.83 12.75
CA ALA A 52 -7.45 13.51 12.62
C ALA A 52 -6.64 13.22 13.89
N LEU A 53 -6.91 12.07 14.50
CA LEU A 53 -6.36 11.65 15.78
C LEU A 53 -5.18 10.68 15.59
N SER A 54 -4.32 10.60 16.61
CA SER A 54 -3.22 9.62 16.64
C SER A 54 -3.70 8.17 16.79
N GLY A 55 -4.94 7.96 17.25
CA GLY A 55 -5.51 6.65 17.48
C GLY A 55 -7.05 6.63 17.38
N PRO A 56 -7.66 5.44 17.35
CA PRO A 56 -9.09 5.26 17.17
C PRO A 56 -9.82 5.41 18.51
N GLY A 57 -10.13 6.66 18.88
CA GLY A 57 -10.88 6.96 20.09
C GLY A 57 -10.70 8.42 20.52
N PRO A 58 -11.67 8.99 21.27
CA PRO A 58 -11.62 10.38 21.73
C PRO A 58 -10.49 10.65 22.74
N GLU A 59 -9.92 9.61 23.35
CA GLU A 59 -8.80 9.71 24.27
C GLU A 59 -7.46 10.03 23.57
N TYR A 60 -7.39 9.83 22.26
CA TYR A 60 -6.18 10.09 21.48
C TYR A 60 -6.08 11.55 21.08
N LYS A 61 -4.83 12.03 21.00
CA LYS A 61 -4.57 13.43 20.65
C LYS A 61 -4.83 13.69 19.19
N GLN A 62 -5.36 14.87 18.90
CA GLN A 62 -5.39 15.41 17.54
C GLN A 62 -3.96 15.64 17.06
N ILE A 63 -3.68 15.15 15.85
CA ILE A 63 -2.38 15.29 15.18
C ILE A 63 -2.44 16.28 14.01
N ILE A 64 -3.60 16.42 13.37
CA ILE A 64 -3.83 17.37 12.29
C ILE A 64 -5.31 17.75 12.23
N LEU A 65 -5.58 18.98 11.80
CA LEU A 65 -6.91 19.42 11.41
C LEU A 65 -7.02 19.30 9.89
N VAL A 66 -8.05 18.63 9.41
CA VAL A 66 -8.28 18.42 7.98
C VAL A 66 -9.56 19.13 7.57
N HIS A 67 -9.52 19.82 6.44
CA HIS A 67 -10.67 20.56 5.92
C HIS A 67 -11.51 19.69 4.97
N ASP A 68 -12.73 20.14 4.74
CA ASP A 68 -13.65 19.56 3.75
C ASP A 68 -13.01 19.48 2.35
N GLY A 69 -13.49 18.51 1.57
CA GLY A 69 -12.97 18.26 0.22
C GLY A 69 -11.61 17.56 0.18
N THR A 70 -10.99 17.28 1.33
CA THR A 70 -9.73 16.53 1.36
C THR A 70 -9.98 15.07 0.98
N GLU A 71 -9.37 14.66 -0.12
CA GLU A 71 -9.35 13.27 -0.57
C GLU A 71 -8.32 12.44 0.19
N GLY A 72 -8.63 11.16 0.39
CA GLY A 72 -7.73 10.22 1.02
C GLY A 72 -8.08 8.78 0.71
N GLN A 73 -7.37 7.86 1.34
CA GLN A 73 -7.61 6.43 1.22
C GLN A 73 -7.80 5.81 2.60
N ILE A 74 -8.85 5.02 2.78
CA ILE A 74 -9.00 4.21 3.99
C ILE A 74 -7.91 3.14 3.99
N LYS A 75 -7.05 3.15 5.01
CA LYS A 75 -6.05 2.09 5.25
C LYS A 75 -6.55 1.05 6.25
N LYS A 76 -7.29 1.48 7.27
CA LYS A 76 -7.85 0.61 8.31
C LYS A 76 -9.19 1.15 8.81
N THR A 77 -10.00 0.25 9.34
CA THR A 77 -11.26 0.57 10.04
C THR A 77 -11.24 -0.10 11.40
N ARG A 78 -11.59 0.64 12.45
CA ARG A 78 -11.70 0.11 13.83
C ARG A 78 -12.85 0.79 14.55
N GLY A 79 -13.93 0.03 14.79
CA GLY A 79 -15.17 0.59 15.31
C GLY A 79 -15.70 1.70 14.41
N ASP A 80 -16.00 2.85 15.00
CA ASP A 80 -16.48 4.04 14.30
C ASP A 80 -15.37 4.92 13.71
N TYR A 81 -14.11 4.47 13.78
CA TYR A 81 -12.96 5.22 13.28
C TYR A 81 -12.35 4.59 12.02
N LEU A 82 -11.92 5.46 11.11
CA LEU A 82 -11.23 5.15 9.87
C LEU A 82 -9.83 5.77 9.92
N LEU A 83 -8.80 4.96 9.67
CA LEU A 83 -7.46 5.47 9.41
C LEU A 83 -7.40 5.90 7.95
N ILE A 84 -7.37 7.22 7.71
CA ILE A 84 -7.25 7.79 6.39
C ILE A 84 -5.81 8.18 6.13
N GLN A 85 -5.33 7.82 4.94
CA GLN A 85 -4.07 8.27 4.38
C GLN A 85 -4.36 9.36 3.35
N MET A 86 -3.88 10.57 3.63
CA MET A 86 -3.99 11.72 2.74
C MET A 86 -2.76 11.83 1.82
N PRO A 87 -2.85 12.64 0.75
CA PRO A 87 -1.69 12.99 -0.07
C PRO A 87 -0.52 13.50 0.77
N GLY A 88 0.70 13.16 0.38
CA GLY A 88 1.91 13.54 1.11
C GLY A 88 2.32 12.59 2.25
N GLY A 89 1.59 11.49 2.45
CA GLY A 89 1.98 10.47 3.45
C GLY A 89 1.52 10.78 4.87
N ILE A 90 0.77 11.87 5.07
CA ILE A 90 0.13 12.21 6.33
C ILE A 90 -1.13 11.35 6.49
N GLY A 91 -1.34 10.76 7.66
CA GLY A 91 -2.53 9.96 7.95
C GLY A 91 -2.97 10.09 9.39
N GLY A 92 -4.26 9.89 9.63
CA GLY A 92 -4.86 10.01 10.95
C GLY A 92 -6.19 9.28 11.07
N TRP A 93 -6.62 9.06 12.30
CA TRP A 93 -7.89 8.42 12.60
C TRP A 93 -8.99 9.48 12.64
N VAL A 94 -10.03 9.29 11.84
CA VAL A 94 -11.21 10.15 11.80
C VAL A 94 -12.46 9.30 12.01
N LYS A 95 -13.56 9.93 12.41
CA LYS A 95 -14.82 9.20 12.54
C LYS A 95 -15.41 8.88 11.18
N LYS A 96 -16.11 7.75 11.09
CA LYS A 96 -16.76 7.27 9.87
C LYS A 96 -17.89 8.19 9.40
N GLU A 97 -18.56 8.89 10.32
CA GLU A 97 -19.65 9.83 10.03
C GLU A 97 -19.18 11.10 9.29
N GLU A 98 -17.91 11.45 9.41
CA GLU A 98 -17.31 12.67 8.87
C GLU A 98 -16.75 12.48 7.44
N VAL A 99 -16.91 11.27 6.89
CA VAL A 99 -16.20 10.81 5.69
C VAL A 99 -17.16 10.10 4.76
N GLU A 100 -17.12 10.46 3.49
CA GLU A 100 -17.90 9.81 2.43
C GLU A 100 -16.99 8.98 1.52
N ARG A 101 -17.49 7.81 1.10
CA ARG A 101 -16.80 6.96 0.12
C ARG A 101 -17.16 7.40 -1.27
N ILE A 102 -16.14 7.64 -2.09
CA ILE A 102 -16.30 7.86 -3.52
C ILE A 102 -16.08 6.52 -4.24
N PHE A 103 -16.92 6.22 -5.24
CA PHE A 103 -16.90 4.97 -6.01
C PHE A 103 -16.45 5.22 -7.45
#